data_AF-A0A3C1SA20-F1
#
_entry.id   AF-A0A3C1SA20-F1
#
_cell.length_a   1.000
_cell.length_b   1.000
_cell.length_c   1.000
_cell.angle_alpha   90.00
_cell.angle_beta   90.00
_cell.angle_gamma   90.00
#
_symmetry.space_group_name_H-M   'P 1'
#
loop_
_entity.id
_entity.type
_entity.pdbx_description
1 polymer ?
#
loop_
_entity_poly.entity_id
_entity_poly.type
_entity_poly.pdbx_seq_one_letter_code
_entity_poly.pdbx_strand_id
1 'polypeptide(L)'
;MSEVIAAEIEYAPVQVQKLYDVLLNLNPEIVSVNNEMTDPADAYQKHNILTPKYYDDGLHIAIATVTEADMLVSRNFRHIVAG
;
A
#
# COMPACT_ATOMS: atom_id res chain seq x y z
N MET A 1 -7.10 -6.06 0.73
CA MET A 1 -6.56 -5.55 -0.55
C MET A 1 -7.09 -4.14 -0.77
N SER A 2 -6.28 -3.21 -1.30
CA SER A 2 -6.72 -1.84 -1.57
C SER A 2 -6.72 -1.53 -3.08
N GLU A 3 -7.45 -0.49 -3.48
CA GLU A 3 -7.45 0.03 -4.85
C GLU A 3 -6.05 0.51 -5.31
N VAL A 4 -5.22 0.95 -4.36
CA VAL A 4 -3.81 1.34 -4.61
C VAL A 4 -3.01 0.13 -5.12
N ILE A 5 -3.19 -1.05 -4.51
CA ILE A 5 -2.52 -2.29 -4.96
C ILE A 5 -2.99 -2.65 -6.37
N ALA A 6 -4.30 -2.55 -6.65
CA ALA A 6 -4.83 -2.87 -7.97
C ALA A 6 -4.19 -2.02 -9.08
N ALA A 7 -4.02 -0.72 -8.83
CA ALA A 7 -3.34 0.20 -9.75
C ALA A 7 -1.86 -0.14 -9.95
N GLU A 8 -1.16 -0.56 -8.91
CA GLU A 8 0.24 -0.98 -9.03
C GLU A 8 0.41 -2.24 -9.87
N ILE A 9 -0.48 -3.22 -9.71
CA ILE A 9 -0.40 -4.52 -10.38
C ILE A 9 -0.54 -4.39 -11.89
N GLU A 10 -1.32 -3.42 -12.39
CA GLU A 10 -1.52 -3.18 -13.82
C GLU A 10 -0.20 -3.08 -14.60
N TYR A 11 0.82 -2.45 -14.00
CA TYR A 11 2.14 -2.24 -14.61
C TYR A 11 3.21 -3.19 -14.06
N ALA A 12 2.84 -4.25 -13.33
CA ALA A 12 3.77 -5.22 -12.76
C ALA A 12 4.14 -6.32 -13.78
N PRO A 13 5.27 -7.04 -13.59
CA PRO A 13 5.61 -8.20 -14.41
C PRO A 13 4.51 -9.27 -14.41
N VAL A 14 4.38 -10.03 -15.51
CA VAL A 14 3.32 -11.04 -15.70
C VAL A 14 3.23 -12.04 -14.55
N GLN A 15 4.36 -12.43 -13.96
CA GLN A 15 4.38 -13.36 -12.82
C GLN A 15 3.70 -12.78 -11.58
N VAL A 16 3.83 -11.46 -11.37
CA VAL A 16 3.21 -10.74 -10.24
C VAL A 16 1.71 -10.57 -10.48
N GLN A 17 1.30 -10.25 -11.72
CA GLN A 17 -0.12 -10.19 -12.10
C GLN A 17 -0.82 -11.55 -11.87
N LYS A 18 -0.19 -12.65 -12.29
CA LYS A 18 -0.72 -14.01 -12.05
C LYS A 18 -0.85 -14.35 -10.56
N LEU A 19 0.12 -13.93 -9.74
CA LEU A 19 0.03 -14.11 -8.29
C LEU A 19 -1.13 -13.29 -7.71
N TYR A 20 -1.33 -12.07 -8.18
CA TYR A 20 -2.46 -11.24 -7.78
C TYR A 20 -3.81 -11.88 -8.12
N ASP A 21 -3.95 -12.47 -9.31
CA ASP A 21 -5.17 -13.23 -9.68
C ASP A 21 -5.42 -14.41 -8.74
N VAL A 22 -4.37 -15.13 -8.33
CA VAL A 22 -4.48 -16.21 -7.34
C VAL A 22 -4.96 -15.67 -6.00
N LEU A 23 -4.44 -14.52 -5.56
CA LEU A 23 -4.86 -13.89 -4.31
C LEU A 23 -6.32 -13.41 -4.37
N LEU A 24 -6.79 -12.87 -5.50
CA LEU A 24 -8.19 -12.50 -5.68
C LEU A 24 -9.14 -13.70 -5.57
N ASN A 25 -8.72 -14.88 -6.03
CA ASN A 25 -9.50 -16.12 -5.88
C ASN A 25 -9.62 -16.60 -4.42
N LEU A 26 -8.83 -16.06 -3.49
CA LEU A 26 -8.99 -16.29 -2.05
C LEU A 26 -10.09 -15.42 -1.44
N ASN A 27 -10.81 -14.65 -2.26
CA ASN A 27 -11.90 -13.79 -1.87
C ASN A 27 -11.51 -12.75 -0.79
N PRO A 28 -10.41 -12.00 -1.01
CA PRO A 28 -9.90 -11.07 -0.02
C PRO A 28 -10.88 -9.92 0.20
N GLU A 29 -10.87 -9.37 1.41
CA GLU A 29 -11.56 -8.11 1.67
C GLU A 29 -10.94 -6.99 0.83
N ILE A 30 -11.80 -6.20 0.17
CA ILE A 30 -11.41 -5.00 -0.57
C ILE A 30 -11.71 -3.78 0.30
N VAL A 31 -10.66 -3.02 0.59
CA VAL A 31 -10.70 -1.82 1.40
C VAL A 31 -10.63 -0.61 0.46
N SER A 32 -11.64 0.26 0.53
CA SER A 32 -11.63 1.56 -0.15
C SER A 32 -10.85 2.57 0.67
N VAL A 33 -10.05 3.39 0.01
CA VAL A 33 -9.28 4.45 0.69
C VAL A 33 -10.24 5.54 1.16
N ASN A 34 -10.05 5.99 2.40
CA ASN A 34 -10.83 7.06 3.00
C ASN A 34 -9.92 8.01 3.80
N ASN A 35 -10.52 9.05 4.40
CA ASN A 35 -9.77 10.07 5.12
C ASN A 35 -9.00 9.53 6.33
N GLU A 36 -9.51 8.49 7.01
CA GLU A 36 -8.80 7.86 8.14
C GLU A 36 -7.46 7.25 7.69
N MET A 37 -7.35 6.88 6.41
CA MET A 37 -6.14 6.33 5.80
C MET A 37 -5.28 7.41 5.13
N THR A 38 -5.86 8.47 4.56
CA THR A 38 -5.07 9.55 3.92
C THR A 38 -4.50 10.53 4.94
N ASP A 39 -5.19 10.81 6.05
CA ASP A 39 -4.74 11.77 7.06
C ASP A 39 -3.36 11.41 7.65
N PRO A 40 -3.06 10.13 7.99
CA PRO A 40 -1.72 9.74 8.41
C PRO A 40 -0.68 9.87 7.29
N ALA A 41 -1.02 9.52 6.05
CA ALA A 41 -0.12 9.63 4.90
C ALA A 41 0.27 11.11 4.63
N ASP A 42 -0.71 12.00 4.73
CA ASP A 42 -0.54 13.45 4.64
C ASP A 42 0.30 13.99 5.80
N ALA A 43 0.13 13.44 7.01
CA ALA A 43 0.96 13.78 8.15
C ALA A 43 2.44 13.39 7.90
N TYR A 44 2.71 12.24 7.29
CA TYR A 44 4.08 11.83 6.94
C TYR A 44 4.75 12.84 5.99
N GLN A 45 4.02 13.34 4.99
CA GLN A 45 4.46 14.41 4.09
C GLN A 45 4.74 15.70 4.85
N LYS A 46 3.75 16.15 5.63
CA LYS A 46 3.79 17.42 6.37
C LYS A 46 4.96 17.49 7.34
N HIS A 47 5.29 16.37 7.97
CA HIS A 47 6.40 16.25 8.90
C HIS A 47 7.75 15.91 8.24
N ASN A 48 7.81 15.84 6.90
CA ASN A 48 8.99 15.43 6.13
C ASN A 48 9.55 14.06 6.53
N ILE A 49 8.70 13.16 7.02
CA ILE A 49 9.06 11.76 7.32
C ILE A 49 9.23 11.01 6.00
N LEU A 50 8.33 11.26 5.04
CA LEU A 50 8.41 10.76 3.67
C LEU A 50 8.33 11.93 2.69
N THR A 51 9.18 11.92 1.67
CA THR A 51 9.12 12.93 0.60
C THR A 51 7.90 12.69 -0.31
N PRO A 52 7.44 13.68 -1.10
CA PRO A 52 6.32 13.53 -2.06
C PRO A 52 6.42 12.31 -2.97
N LYS A 53 7.64 11.90 -3.32
CA LYS A 53 7.92 10.72 -4.14
C LYS A 53 7.41 9.41 -3.52
N TYR A 54 7.31 9.33 -2.20
CA TYR A 54 6.95 8.13 -1.45
C TYR A 54 5.54 8.22 -0.84
N TYR A 55 4.66 9.03 -1.43
CA TYR A 55 3.29 9.18 -0.92
C TYR A 55 2.53 7.85 -0.92
N ASP A 56 2.57 7.11 -2.03
CA ASP A 56 1.86 5.82 -2.15
C ASP A 56 2.36 4.80 -1.11
N ASP A 57 3.67 4.79 -0.84
CA ASP A 57 4.26 3.97 0.24
C ASP A 57 3.74 4.39 1.62
N GLY A 58 3.64 5.70 1.87
CA GLY A 58 3.03 6.25 3.09
C GLY A 58 1.55 5.88 3.23
N LEU A 59 0.81 5.88 2.12
CA LEU A 59 -0.59 5.50 2.08
C LEU A 59 -0.76 4.00 2.34
N HIS A 60 0.09 3.14 1.79
CA HIS A 60 0.11 1.71 2.10
C HIS A 60 0.34 1.43 3.59
N ILE A 61 1.29 2.14 4.22
CA ILE A 61 1.53 2.05 5.66
C ILE A 61 0.29 2.47 6.46
N ALA A 62 -0.35 3.58 6.07
CA ALA A 62 -1.53 4.08 6.75
C ALA A 62 -2.72 3.12 6.63
N ILE A 63 -2.98 2.58 5.43
CA ILE A 63 -4.01 1.55 5.21
C ILE A 63 -3.74 0.34 6.08
N ALA A 64 -2.52 -0.20 6.09
CA ALA A 64 -2.17 -1.36 6.92
C ALA A 64 -2.36 -1.10 8.42
N THR A 65 -2.05 0.12 8.87
CA THR A 65 -2.22 0.54 10.27
C THR A 65 -3.69 0.63 10.66
N VAL A 66 -4.53 1.26 9.83
CA VAL A 66 -5.97 1.46 10.09
C VAL A 66 -6.74 0.13 10.02
N THR A 67 -6.35 -0.75 9.11
CA THR A 67 -7.03 -2.04 8.88
C THR A 67 -6.50 -3.18 9.75
N GLU A 68 -5.51 -2.91 10.62
CA GLU A 68 -4.83 -3.93 11.42
C GLU A 68 -4.32 -5.12 10.57
N ALA A 69 -3.84 -4.84 9.35
CA ALA A 69 -3.44 -5.89 8.43
C ALA A 69 -2.24 -6.69 8.96
N ASP A 70 -2.34 -8.02 8.95
CA ASP A 70 -1.26 -8.92 9.40
C ASP A 70 0.02 -8.82 8.55
N MET A 71 -0.10 -8.37 7.29
CA MET A 71 1.02 -8.29 6.35
C MET A 71 0.82 -7.18 5.30
N LEU A 72 1.88 -6.40 5.07
CA LEU A 72 1.96 -5.38 4.03
C LEU A 72 2.91 -5.84 2.91
N VAL A 73 2.50 -5.67 1.65
CA VAL A 73 3.36 -5.95 0.47
C VAL A 73 3.47 -4.68 -0.37
N SER A 74 4.67 -4.09 -0.44
CA SER A 74 5.00 -2.94 -1.29
C SER A 74 6.24 -3.24 -2.13
N ARG A 75 6.34 -2.65 -3.33
CA ARG A 75 7.53 -2.75 -4.19
C ARG A 75 8.73 -1.93 -3.68
N ASN A 76 8.58 -1.17 -2.59
CA ASN A 76 9.56 -0.15 -2.20
C ASN A 76 10.08 -0.24 -0.75
N PHE A 77 10.17 -1.46 -0.19
CA PHE A 77 10.65 -1.69 1.18
C PHE A 77 12.07 -1.18 1.53
N ARG A 78 12.87 -0.74 0.56
CA ARG A 78 14.22 -0.20 0.83
C ARG A 78 14.26 1.09 1.65
N HIS A 79 13.11 1.76 1.87
CA HIS A 79 13.06 3.03 2.59
C HIS A 79 12.22 3.02 3.87
N ILE A 80 11.60 1.87 4.22
CA ILE A 80 10.73 1.75 5.41
C ILE A 80 11.50 1.16 6.61
N VAL A 81 12.67 0.56 6.38
CA VAL A 81 13.56 0.08 7.44
C VAL A 81 14.73 1.04 7.57
N ALA A 82 14.79 1.81 8.65
CA ALA A 82 16.06 2.37 9.11
C ALA A 82 16.88 1.22 9.71
N GLY A 83 17.88 0.77 8.95
CA GLY A 83 18.87 -0.24 9.33
C GLY A 83 20.08 -0.14 8.44
#